data_AF-A0A0N8KCA1-F1
#
_entry.id   AF-A0A0N8KCA1-F1
#
_cell.length_a   1.000
_cell.length_b   1.000
_cell.length_c   1.000
_cell.angle_alpha   90.00
_cell.angle_beta   90.00
_cell.angle_gamma   90.00
#
_symmetry.space_group_name_H-M   'P 1'
#
loop_
_entity.id
_entity.type
_entity.pdbx_description
1 polymer ?
#
loop_
_entity_poly.entity_id
_entity_poly.type
_entity_poly.pdbx_seq_one_letter_code
_entity_poly.pdbx_strand_id
1 'polypeptide(L)'
;MNDMNQKQPRVNWKEAEVYFEHAGRQIRIWFSTYSGAEKVFIDEDLVSEARSWRFKNTHKITIGNDQYQIDVSVKGWKHLFLGIYSVDFFANGQLVDQDQLEMMKHIGQGKEGKPFTWRKFFFSLLPFLIAGYFFGYFVAKFMIEYFGG
;
A
#
# COMPACT_ATOMS: atom_id res chain seq x y z
N MET A 1 10.89 -2.46 25.41
CA MET A 1 10.53 -1.06 25.68
C MET A 1 9.45 -0.70 24.67
N ASN A 2 8.18 -0.88 25.04
CA ASN A 2 7.04 -0.49 24.20
C ASN A 2 6.90 1.02 24.29
N ASP A 3 7.11 1.67 23.17
CA ASP A 3 7.06 3.12 23.03
C ASP A 3 5.58 3.52 22.96
N MET A 4 4.93 3.67 24.12
CA MET A 4 3.49 3.92 24.29
C MET A 4 3.04 5.33 23.85
N ASN A 5 3.75 5.95 22.90
CA ASN A 5 3.49 7.31 22.42
C ASN A 5 3.81 7.49 20.93
N GLN A 6 3.76 6.40 20.15
CA GLN A 6 3.92 6.47 18.70
C GLN A 6 2.66 7.05 18.07
N LYS A 7 2.64 8.37 17.89
CA LYS A 7 1.62 9.08 17.10
C LYS A 7 1.95 9.12 15.60
N GLN A 8 3.19 8.78 15.23
CA GLN A 8 3.59 8.82 13.83
C GLN A 8 3.36 7.46 13.17
N PRO A 9 2.75 7.43 11.98
CA PRO A 9 2.56 6.19 11.27
C PRO A 9 3.92 5.60 10.87
N ARG A 10 4.08 4.30 11.08
CA ARG A 10 5.28 3.57 10.69
C ARG A 10 5.04 2.99 9.31
N VAL A 11 5.77 3.50 8.32
CA VAL A 11 5.56 3.16 6.93
C VAL A 11 6.79 2.50 6.31
N ASN A 12 6.56 1.40 5.59
CA ASN A 12 7.51 0.77 4.69
C ASN A 12 6.81 0.48 3.36
N TRP A 13 7.52 0.09 2.32
CA TRP A 13 6.93 -0.27 1.04
C TRP A 13 6.05 -1.52 1.08
N LYS A 14 6.26 -2.43 2.05
CA LYS A 14 5.50 -3.70 2.20
C LYS A 14 4.28 -3.60 3.11
N GLU A 15 4.38 -2.73 4.11
CA GLU A 15 3.44 -2.68 5.22
C GLU A 15 3.46 -1.28 5.84
N ALA A 16 2.33 -0.90 6.41
CA ALA A 16 2.22 0.30 7.23
C ALA A 16 1.44 0.01 8.50
N GLU A 17 1.82 0.71 9.55
CA GLU A 17 1.14 0.74 10.83
C GLU A 17 0.71 2.18 11.12
N VAL A 18 -0.56 2.35 11.47
CA VAL A 18 -1.15 3.62 11.87
C VAL A 18 -1.65 3.50 13.30
N TYR A 19 -1.49 4.57 14.06
CA TYR A 19 -1.80 4.62 15.47
C TYR A 19 -2.75 5.78 15.74
N PHE A 20 -3.87 5.47 16.38
CA PHE A 20 -4.85 6.45 16.83
C PHE A 20 -5.05 6.29 18.33
N GLU A 21 -5.42 7.38 19.00
CA GLU A 21 -5.74 7.38 20.42
C GLU A 21 -7.14 7.97 20.62
N HIS A 22 -8.01 7.24 21.31
CA HIS A 22 -9.36 7.73 21.60
C HIS A 22 -9.85 7.23 22.95
N ALA A 23 -10.34 8.14 23.79
CA ALA A 23 -10.86 7.85 25.13
C ALA A 23 -9.89 7.02 26.01
N GLY A 24 -8.58 7.24 25.86
CA GLY A 24 -7.54 6.51 26.59
C GLY A 24 -7.23 5.10 26.07
N ARG A 25 -7.85 4.69 24.96
CA ARG A 25 -7.54 3.45 24.25
C ARG A 25 -6.59 3.71 23.09
N GLN A 26 -5.66 2.80 22.87
CA GLN A 26 -4.76 2.83 21.71
C GLN A 26 -5.32 1.94 20.60
N ILE A 27 -5.60 2.53 19.44
CA ILE A 27 -6.04 1.81 18.25
C ILE A 27 -4.86 1.74 17.29
N ARG A 28 -4.48 0.52 16.91
CA ARG A 28 -3.40 0.27 15.95
C ARG A 28 -3.96 -0.46 14.75
N ILE A 29 -3.70 0.05 13.56
CA ILE A 29 -4.06 -0.60 12.30
C ILE A 29 -2.78 -0.97 11.58
N TRP A 30 -2.61 -2.26 11.31
CA TRP A 30 -1.56 -2.78 10.47
C TRP A 30 -2.16 -3.20 9.14
N PHE A 31 -1.52 -2.84 8.03
CA PHE A 31 -1.93 -3.35 6.73
C PHE A 31 -0.73 -3.63 5.82
N SER A 32 -0.88 -4.66 4.98
CA SER A 32 0.11 -5.11 4.00
C SER A 32 -0.30 -4.69 2.59
N THR A 33 0.56 -3.93 1.92
CA THR A 33 0.34 -3.50 0.52
C THR A 33 0.46 -4.65 -0.47
N TYR A 34 1.20 -5.71 -0.13
CA TYR A 34 1.39 -6.87 -1.00
C TYR A 34 0.24 -7.87 -0.90
N SER A 35 -0.12 -8.25 0.32
CA SER A 35 -1.13 -9.29 0.55
C SER A 35 -2.56 -8.74 0.68
N GLY A 36 -2.73 -7.43 0.83
CA GLY A 36 -4.00 -6.81 1.15
C GLY A 36 -4.53 -7.19 2.54
N ALA A 37 -3.68 -7.79 3.39
CA ALA A 37 -4.07 -8.15 4.75
C ALA A 37 -4.15 -6.89 5.62
N GLU A 38 -5.20 -6.78 6.40
CA GLU A 38 -5.51 -5.65 7.28
C GLU A 38 -5.85 -6.21 8.67
N LYS A 39 -5.25 -5.65 9.71
CA LYS A 39 -5.43 -6.07 11.11
C LYS A 39 -5.64 -4.83 11.97
N VAL A 40 -6.66 -4.86 12.81
CA VAL A 40 -6.98 -3.81 13.77
C VAL A 40 -6.78 -4.36 15.17
N PHE A 41 -6.01 -3.62 15.95
CA PHE A 41 -5.74 -3.90 17.34
C PHE A 41 -6.28 -2.75 18.19
N ILE A 42 -6.86 -3.06 19.35
CA ILE A 42 -7.25 -2.08 20.37
C ILE A 42 -6.62 -2.53 21.68
N ASP A 43 -5.83 -1.65 22.29
CA ASP A 43 -5.07 -1.96 23.52
C ASP A 43 -4.23 -3.25 23.38
N GLU A 44 -3.58 -3.39 22.22
CA GLU A 44 -2.78 -4.56 21.78
C GLU A 44 -3.58 -5.84 21.41
N ASP A 45 -4.88 -5.90 21.71
CA ASP A 45 -5.74 -7.04 21.35
C ASP A 45 -6.23 -6.97 19.90
N LEU A 46 -6.11 -8.08 19.16
CA LEU A 46 -6.62 -8.18 17.79
C LEU A 46 -8.15 -8.24 17.79
N VAL A 47 -8.80 -7.16 17.36
CA VAL A 47 -10.27 -7.03 17.31
C VAL A 47 -10.86 -7.27 15.94
N SER A 48 -10.06 -7.13 14.87
CA SER A 48 -10.51 -7.38 13.51
C SER A 48 -9.36 -7.76 12.59
N GLU A 49 -9.60 -8.73 11.71
CA GLU A 49 -8.70 -9.11 10.62
C GLU A 49 -9.51 -9.22 9.34
N ALA A 50 -8.97 -8.68 8.25
CA ALA A 50 -9.54 -8.80 6.93
C ALA A 50 -8.43 -8.96 5.89
N ARG A 51 -8.80 -9.44 4.70
CA ARG A 51 -7.94 -9.38 3.53
C ARG A 51 -8.74 -8.81 2.37
N SER A 52 -8.31 -7.67 1.84
CA SER A 52 -8.99 -6.96 0.76
C SER A 52 -7.99 -6.41 -0.26
N TRP A 53 -8.31 -6.59 -1.55
CA TRP A 53 -7.63 -5.90 -2.66
C TRP A 53 -8.50 -4.81 -3.27
N ARG A 54 -9.60 -4.44 -2.61
CA ARG A 54 -10.48 -3.37 -3.06
C ARG A 54 -9.85 -2.02 -2.73
N PHE A 55 -10.24 -0.98 -3.47
CA PHE A 55 -9.82 0.40 -3.20
C PHE A 55 -10.31 0.95 -1.86
N LYS A 56 -11.30 0.30 -1.24
CA LYS A 56 -11.82 0.68 0.06
C LYS A 56 -12.15 -0.58 0.85
N ASN A 57 -11.73 -0.60 2.10
CA ASN A 57 -12.15 -1.55 3.11
C ASN A 57 -12.60 -0.81 4.37
N THR A 58 -13.58 -1.37 5.07
CA THR A 58 -14.17 -0.76 6.26
C THR A 58 -14.23 -1.80 7.37
N HIS A 59 -13.58 -1.50 8.49
CA HIS A 59 -13.63 -2.28 9.72
C HIS A 59 -14.61 -1.60 10.67
N LYS A 60 -15.65 -2.34 11.10
CA LYS A 60 -16.61 -1.87 12.11
C LYS A 60 -16.43 -2.70 13.37
N ILE A 61 -16.16 -2.05 14.48
CA ILE A 61 -15.86 -2.67 15.76
C ILE A 61 -16.76 -2.01 16.82
N THR A 62 -17.24 -2.80 17.77
CA THR A 62 -18.04 -2.29 18.88
C THR A 62 -17.43 -2.77 20.19
N ILE A 63 -17.09 -1.83 21.08
CA ILE A 63 -16.52 -2.12 22.40
C ILE A 63 -17.35 -1.38 23.45
N GLY A 64 -18.09 -2.14 24.26
CA GLY A 64 -19.03 -1.56 25.22
C GLY A 64 -20.09 -0.72 24.49
N ASN A 65 -20.14 0.57 24.80
CA ASN A 65 -21.06 1.53 24.16
C ASN A 65 -20.43 2.28 22.98
N ASP A 66 -19.13 2.11 22.73
CA ASP A 66 -18.43 2.82 21.67
C ASP A 66 -18.46 2.02 20.36
N GLN A 67 -18.77 2.72 19.27
CA GLN A 67 -18.71 2.19 17.92
C GLN A 67 -17.52 2.80 17.18
N TYR A 68 -16.55 1.96 16.82
CA TYR A 68 -15.40 2.36 16.03
C TYR A 68 -15.59 1.92 14.59
N GLN A 69 -15.27 2.83 13.67
CA GLN A 69 -15.18 2.52 12.25
C GLN A 69 -13.84 2.99 11.71
N ILE A 70 -13.12 2.11 11.05
CA ILE A 70 -11.87 2.44 10.37
C ILE A 70 -12.05 2.17 8.89
N ASP A 71 -11.85 3.21 8.09
CA ASP A 71 -11.90 3.14 6.64
C ASP A 71 -10.48 3.22 6.08
N VAL A 72 -10.01 2.12 5.49
CA VAL A 72 -8.76 2.10 4.72
C VAL A 72 -9.12 2.26 3.25
N SER A 73 -8.65 3.33 2.61
CA SER A 73 -9.03 3.64 1.24
C SER A 73 -7.92 4.23 0.37
N VAL A 74 -8.10 4.09 -0.94
CA VAL A 74 -7.23 4.59 -1.99
C VAL A 74 -8.09 5.31 -3.02
N LYS A 75 -7.75 6.58 -3.34
CA LYS A 75 -8.51 7.44 -4.26
C LYS A 75 -8.24 7.09 -5.74
N GLY A 76 -8.55 5.85 -6.12
CA GLY A 76 -8.47 5.35 -7.49
C GLY A 76 -7.08 4.87 -7.95
N TRP A 77 -6.99 4.47 -9.21
CA TRP A 77 -5.81 3.80 -9.78
C TRP A 77 -4.51 4.60 -9.65
N LYS A 78 -4.54 5.90 -9.92
CA LYS A 78 -3.36 6.76 -9.81
C LYS A 78 -2.79 6.75 -8.39
N HIS A 79 -3.65 6.82 -7.38
CA HIS A 79 -3.25 6.76 -5.98
C HIS A 79 -2.77 5.37 -5.59
N LEU A 80 -3.37 4.30 -6.13
CA LEU A 80 -2.91 2.93 -5.92
C LEU A 80 -1.47 2.74 -6.44
N PHE A 81 -1.19 3.19 -7.67
CA PHE A 81 0.15 3.12 -8.25
C PHE A 81 1.16 4.02 -7.52
N LEU A 82 0.71 5.15 -6.98
CA LEU A 82 1.54 6.00 -6.12
C LEU A 82 1.60 5.51 -4.67
N GLY A 83 0.93 4.41 -4.33
CA GLY A 83 0.87 3.88 -2.97
C GLY A 83 0.35 4.89 -1.95
N ILE A 84 -0.61 5.72 -2.33
CA ILE A 84 -1.22 6.74 -1.46
C ILE A 84 -2.47 6.13 -0.83
N TYR A 85 -2.41 5.86 0.48
CA TYR A 85 -3.50 5.32 1.27
C TYR A 85 -4.02 6.39 2.24
N SER A 86 -5.33 6.44 2.45
CA SER A 86 -6.00 7.23 3.48
C SER A 86 -6.59 6.28 4.50
N VAL A 87 -6.32 6.53 5.77
CA VAL A 87 -6.90 5.81 6.90
C VAL A 87 -7.71 6.81 7.70
N ASP A 88 -9.03 6.63 7.65
CA ASP A 88 -9.97 7.53 8.31
C ASP A 88 -10.54 6.80 9.54
N PHE A 89 -10.41 7.39 10.72
CA PHE A 89 -10.86 6.82 11.99
C PHE A 89 -12.09 7.55 12.50
N PHE A 90 -13.17 6.80 12.71
CA PHE A 90 -14.43 7.30 13.23
C PHE A 90 -14.74 6.66 14.59
N ALA A 91 -15.20 7.46 15.53
CA ALA A 91 -15.78 7.01 16.79
C ALA A 91 -17.20 7.55 16.92
N ASN A 92 -18.16 6.67 17.20
CA ASN A 92 -19.58 6.98 17.37
C ASN A 92 -20.16 7.79 16.18
N GLY A 93 -19.70 7.47 14.97
CA GLY A 93 -20.12 8.11 13.72
C GLY A 93 -19.46 9.47 13.42
N GLN A 94 -18.57 9.96 14.28
CA GLN A 94 -17.81 11.19 14.06
C GLN A 94 -16.38 10.87 13.63
N LEU A 95 -15.86 11.60 12.62
CA LEU A 95 -14.46 11.51 12.22
C LEU A 95 -13.60 12.09 13.35
N VAL A 96 -12.77 11.25 13.96
CA VAL A 96 -11.88 11.63 15.04
C VAL A 96 -10.52 12.02 14.49
N ASP A 97 -10.00 11.22 13.56
CA ASP A 97 -8.67 11.42 12.99
C ASP A 97 -8.57 10.89 11.56
N GLN A 98 -7.61 11.40 10.81
CA GLN A 98 -7.34 11.02 9.44
C GLN A 98 -5.84 11.07 9.15
N ASP A 99 -5.30 9.94 8.72
CA ASP A 99 -3.91 9.82 8.30
C ASP A 99 -3.78 9.47 6.82
N GLN A 100 -2.86 10.16 6.14
CA GLN A 100 -2.49 9.86 4.76
C GLN A 100 -1.07 9.32 4.69
N LEU A 101 -0.94 8.17 4.03
CA LEU A 101 0.29 7.42 3.92
C LEU A 101 0.74 7.39 2.47
N GLU A 102 2.01 7.73 2.23
CA GLU A 102 2.63 7.68 0.92
C GLU A 102 3.70 6.57 0.88
N MET A 103 3.26 5.35 0.57
CA MET A 103 4.11 4.15 0.59
C MET A 103 5.22 4.21 -0.47
N MET A 104 4.96 4.79 -1.65
CA MET A 104 5.98 4.91 -2.71
C MET A 104 7.17 5.79 -2.34
N LYS A 105 7.02 6.76 -1.41
CA LYS A 105 8.17 7.55 -0.92
C LYS A 105 9.24 6.66 -0.24
N HIS A 106 8.83 5.49 0.22
CA HIS A 106 9.68 4.52 0.91
C HIS A 106 10.19 3.40 -0.02
N ILE A 107 9.75 3.38 -1.29
CA ILE A 107 10.27 2.46 -2.32
C ILE A 107 11.64 2.96 -2.80
N GLY A 108 12.65 2.09 -2.67
CA GLY A 108 14.04 2.42 -3.04
C GLY A 108 14.88 3.02 -1.90
N GLN A 109 14.30 3.21 -0.70
CA GLN A 109 15.04 3.49 0.53
C GLN A 109 15.71 2.22 1.09
N GLY A 110 16.48 1.52 0.25
CA GLY A 110 17.53 0.63 0.74
C GLY A 110 18.65 1.43 1.41
N LYS A 111 19.72 0.76 1.86
CA LYS A 111 20.87 1.36 2.56
C LYS A 111 21.51 2.57 1.86
N GLU A 112 21.24 2.77 0.56
CA GLU A 112 21.65 3.93 -0.22
C GLU A 112 20.40 4.56 -0.88
N GLY A 113 19.71 5.44 -0.15
CA GLY A 113 18.40 5.99 -0.50
C GLY A 113 18.35 6.80 -1.80
N LYS A 114 18.22 6.14 -2.94
CA LYS A 114 17.84 6.78 -4.20
C LYS A 114 16.34 6.53 -4.43
N PRO A 115 15.51 7.57 -4.52
CA PRO A 115 14.07 7.40 -4.70
C PRO A 115 13.77 6.69 -6.01
N PHE A 116 12.87 5.70 -5.96
CA PHE A 116 12.40 5.01 -7.16
C PHE A 116 11.76 6.03 -8.11
N THR A 117 12.25 6.07 -9.35
CA THR A 117 11.74 6.98 -10.38
C THR A 117 11.23 6.16 -11.55
N TRP A 118 9.94 6.24 -11.85
CA TRP A 118 9.33 5.57 -13.01
C TRP A 118 10.08 5.86 -14.32
N ARG A 119 10.59 7.09 -14.47
CA ARG A 119 11.45 7.48 -15.60
C ARG A 119 12.67 6.57 -15.72
N LYS A 120 13.41 6.34 -14.64
CA LYS A 120 14.61 5.47 -14.65
C LYS A 120 14.27 4.02 -14.95
N PHE A 121 13.17 3.52 -14.39
CA PHE A 121 12.69 2.16 -14.66
C PHE A 121 12.33 1.94 -16.14
N PHE A 122 11.59 2.86 -16.76
CA PHE A 122 11.27 2.76 -18.18
C PHE A 122 12.51 2.91 -19.07
N PHE A 123 13.43 3.83 -18.76
CA PHE A 123 14.69 3.93 -19.50
C PHE A 123 15.59 2.71 -19.32
N SER A 124 15.55 2.02 -18.17
CA SER A 124 16.27 0.76 -17.99
C SER A 124 15.67 -0.41 -18.77
N LEU A 125 14.37 -0.37 -19.07
CA LEU A 125 13.71 -1.37 -19.92
C LEU A 125 13.96 -1.15 -21.42
N LEU A 126 14.21 0.09 -21.83
CA LEU A 126 14.41 0.48 -23.23
C LEU A 126 15.43 -0.40 -24.00
N PRO A 127 16.64 -0.71 -23.49
CA PRO A 127 17.58 -1.57 -24.21
C PRO A 127 17.04 -2.99 -24.43
N PHE A 128 16.27 -3.53 -23.49
CA PHE A 128 15.64 -4.85 -23.63
C PHE A 128 14.51 -4.84 -24.64
N LEU A 129 13.71 -3.77 -24.68
CA LEU A 129 12.66 -3.59 -25.68
C LEU A 129 13.26 -3.46 -27.09
N ILE A 130 14.35 -2.71 -27.24
CA ILE A 130 15.07 -2.56 -28.50
C ILE A 130 15.64 -3.92 -28.95
N ALA A 131 16.32 -4.63 -28.06
CA ALA A 131 16.88 -5.95 -28.35
C ALA A 131 15.76 -6.96 -28.73
N GLY A 132 14.66 -6.96 -27.99
CA GLY A 132 13.49 -7.80 -28.27
C GLY A 132 12.84 -7.49 -29.62
N TYR A 133 12.72 -6.20 -29.97
CA TYR A 133 12.21 -5.77 -31.28
C TYR A 133 13.08 -6.28 -32.42
N PHE A 134 14.40 -6.08 -32.35
CA PHE A 134 15.32 -6.56 -33.38
C PHE A 134 15.32 -8.08 -33.47
N PHE A 135 15.39 -8.78 -32.33
CA PHE A 135 15.34 -10.24 -32.31
C PHE A 135 14.05 -10.77 -32.94
N GLY A 136 12.89 -10.20 -32.56
CA GLY A 136 11.60 -10.55 -33.14
C GLY A 136 11.54 -10.28 -34.65
N TYR A 137 12.04 -9.13 -35.11
CA TYR A 137 12.11 -8.79 -36.52
C TYR A 137 12.97 -9.79 -37.32
N PHE A 138 14.17 -10.14 -36.83
CA PHE A 138 15.05 -11.09 -37.50
C PHE A 138 14.47 -12.50 -37.53
N VAL A 139 13.86 -12.96 -36.44
CA VAL A 139 13.19 -14.26 -36.39
C VAL A 139 12.01 -14.30 -37.35
N ALA A 140 11.17 -13.27 -37.37
CA ALA A 140 10.03 -13.21 -38.29
C ALA A 140 10.49 -13.19 -39.76
N LYS A 141 11.52 -12.40 -40.08
CA LYS A 141 12.10 -12.37 -41.41
C LYS A 141 12.65 -13.73 -41.83
N PHE A 142 13.42 -14.39 -40.96
CA PHE A 142 13.95 -15.73 -41.19
C PHE A 142 12.82 -16.75 -41.44
N MET A 143 11.77 -16.71 -40.62
CA MET A 143 10.61 -17.61 -40.78
C MET A 143 9.88 -17.40 -42.10
N ILE A 144 9.66 -16.16 -42.52
CA ILE A 144 9.02 -15.85 -43.82
C ILE A 144 9.89 -16.32 -44.99
N GLU A 145 11.20 -16.10 -44.92
CA GLU A 145 12.13 -16.47 -46.00
C GLU A 145 12.31 -17.99 -46.14
N TYR A 146 12.24 -18.74 -45.03
CA TYR A 146 12.47 -20.19 -45.02
C TYR A 146 11.19 -21.02 -45.14
N PHE A 147 10.05 -20.51 -44.67
CA PHE A 147 8.78 -21.25 -44.61
C PHE A 147 7.61 -20.57 -45.32
N GLY A 148 7.75 -19.31 -45.76
CA GLY A 148 6.69 -18.52 -46.39
C GLY A 148 6.66 -18.57 -47.91
N GLY A 149 7.21 -19.64 -48.51
CA GLY A 149 7.08 -19.92 -49.94
C GLY A 149 5.62 -20.00 -50.40
#